data_AF-A0A354EPX5-F1
#
_entry.id   AF-A0A354EPX5-F1
#
_cell.length_a   1.000
_cell.length_b   1.000
_cell.length_c   1.000
_cell.angle_alpha   90.00
_cell.angle_beta   90.00
_cell.angle_gamma   90.00
#
_symmetry.space_group_name_H-M   'P 1'
#
loop_
_entity.id
_entity.type
_entity.pdbx_description
1 polymer ?
#
loop_
_entity_poly.entity_id
_entity_poly.type
_entity_poly.pdbx_seq_one_letter_code
_entity_poly.pdbx_strand_id
1 'polypeptide(L)'
;MRKTATALVITLMSSACAVALPSRPVPVQAVTAEASIVTDAARAHPGLWPHAASPAAMTDRATEAFVTELMSRMTLEEKVGQTIQADIGSIKPEDLLTYPLGSILAGGNSSPGGDERASADKWVELAQAFRAAAAQRPGAKVPLIYGIDAVHGHNNIVGATIFPHNIGLGAARDPDLIRRIGVATALEVAVTGADWTFGPTLAVPRDDRWGRAYEGYAENPEVAQSYAGPMTLGLQGTLSADHPLTAGHIAGSAKHFLADGGTTGGKDQGDYAGSEEEMIRTHLSGYPQAIDAGVLSIMASFSSWNGVKHSGNQTILTDVLRGPLGFDGFVVSDWNAHGQLPGCSNESCALAFNAGIDMFMAPDSWKPLYASTLAQVKSGEIPMARLDEAVRRILRVKVKTGLFNDSRPVEGHLNELGSPAHRALAREAVRKSLVLLKNEGSVLPIRAGARVLVAGHADDIGQASGGWTLTWQGTGNTNADFPNGQSIWSGIREAVTAGGGQATLSADGSFTQKP
;
A
#
# COMPACT_ATOMS: atom_id res chain seq x y z
N MET A 1 -44.45 -21.86 50.43
CA MET A 1 -45.23 -21.23 49.35
C MET A 1 -44.26 -20.76 48.28
N ARG A 2 -44.37 -21.36 47.09
CA ARG A 2 -43.47 -21.16 45.94
C ARG A 2 -43.63 -19.75 45.37
N LYS A 3 -42.53 -19.06 45.04
CA LYS A 3 -42.50 -18.03 44.01
C LYS A 3 -41.37 -18.36 43.04
N THR A 4 -41.80 -18.61 41.82
CA THR A 4 -41.07 -19.01 40.63
C THR A 4 -40.33 -17.82 40.02
N ALA A 5 -39.06 -18.03 39.69
CA ALA A 5 -38.29 -17.18 38.79
C ALA A 5 -38.49 -17.69 37.36
N THR A 6 -38.87 -16.78 36.45
CA THR A 6 -39.00 -17.07 35.02
C THR A 6 -37.76 -16.53 34.31
N ALA A 7 -36.91 -17.44 33.84
CA ALA A 7 -35.82 -17.13 32.92
C ALA A 7 -36.37 -17.20 31.48
N LEU A 8 -36.21 -16.12 30.72
CA LEU A 8 -36.57 -16.02 29.32
C LEU A 8 -35.38 -16.50 28.48
N VAL A 9 -35.48 -17.70 27.92
CA VAL A 9 -34.56 -18.21 26.88
C VAL A 9 -35.16 -17.80 25.53
N ILE A 10 -34.48 -16.92 24.80
CA ILE A 10 -34.82 -16.60 23.42
C ILE A 10 -34.01 -17.53 22.52
N THR A 11 -34.68 -18.52 21.94
CA THR A 11 -34.16 -19.38 20.88
C THR A 11 -34.42 -18.69 19.54
N LEU A 12 -33.38 -18.20 18.86
CA LEU A 12 -33.48 -17.75 17.46
C LEU A 12 -33.39 -18.97 16.54
N MET A 13 -34.54 -19.38 16.00
CA MET A 13 -34.63 -20.31 14.88
C MET A 13 -34.28 -19.59 13.57
N SER A 14 -33.25 -20.07 12.89
CA SER A 14 -32.91 -19.71 11.51
C SER A 14 -33.83 -20.46 10.52
N SER A 15 -34.76 -19.74 9.89
CA SER A 15 -35.52 -20.25 8.75
C SER A 15 -34.81 -19.88 7.45
N ALA A 16 -34.19 -20.89 6.83
CA ALA A 16 -33.70 -20.83 5.45
C ALA A 16 -34.86 -21.13 4.49
N CYS A 17 -35.23 -20.15 3.66
CA CYS A 17 -36.00 -20.39 2.44
C CYS A 17 -35.07 -20.22 1.24
N ALA A 18 -34.53 -21.34 0.76
CA ALA A 18 -33.84 -21.41 -0.51
C ALA A 18 -34.88 -21.60 -1.63
N VAL A 19 -35.03 -20.59 -2.50
CA VAL A 19 -35.68 -20.76 -3.80
C VAL A 19 -34.56 -21.00 -4.81
N ALA A 20 -34.40 -22.24 -5.23
CA ALA A 20 -33.46 -22.63 -6.28
C ALA A 20 -34.04 -22.26 -7.66
N LEU A 21 -33.39 -21.35 -8.36
CA LEU A 21 -33.58 -21.16 -9.81
C LEU A 21 -32.41 -21.85 -10.54
N PRO A 22 -32.68 -22.61 -11.62
CA PRO A 22 -31.62 -23.26 -12.38
C PRO A 22 -30.93 -22.24 -13.29
N SER A 23 -29.78 -21.73 -12.89
CA SER A 23 -28.89 -20.98 -13.78
C SER A 23 -28.19 -21.95 -14.72
N ARG A 24 -28.66 -22.03 -15.98
CA ARG A 24 -27.86 -22.64 -17.05
C ARG A 24 -26.64 -21.76 -17.30
N PRO A 25 -25.41 -22.31 -17.36
CA PRO A 25 -24.24 -21.53 -17.73
C PRO A 25 -24.42 -21.05 -19.18
N VAL A 26 -24.45 -19.74 -19.37
CA VAL A 26 -24.28 -19.12 -20.69
C VAL A 26 -22.84 -19.45 -21.11
N PRO A 27 -22.62 -19.99 -22.33
CA PRO A 27 -21.26 -20.26 -22.78
C PRO A 27 -20.50 -18.93 -22.83
N VAL A 28 -19.43 -18.86 -22.04
CA VAL A 28 -18.46 -17.76 -22.10
C VAL A 28 -17.91 -17.73 -23.52
N GLN A 29 -18.28 -16.70 -24.28
CA GLN A 29 -17.62 -16.44 -25.55
C GLN A 29 -16.16 -16.15 -25.24
N ALA A 30 -15.28 -17.03 -25.69
CA ALA A 30 -13.85 -16.75 -25.72
C ALA A 30 -13.64 -15.47 -26.52
N VAL A 31 -13.18 -14.42 -25.86
CA VAL A 31 -12.67 -13.23 -26.54
C VAL A 31 -11.42 -13.70 -27.28
N THR A 32 -11.48 -13.71 -28.60
CA THR A 32 -10.30 -14.01 -29.43
C THR A 32 -9.22 -12.96 -29.16
N ALA A 33 -7.96 -13.35 -29.31
CA ALA A 33 -6.76 -12.56 -29.02
C ALA A 33 -6.61 -11.24 -29.83
N GLU A 34 -7.65 -10.75 -30.53
CA GLU A 34 -7.58 -9.58 -31.42
C GLU A 34 -8.53 -8.43 -31.05
N ALA A 35 -9.41 -8.56 -30.05
CA ALA A 35 -10.23 -7.44 -29.60
C ALA A 35 -9.66 -6.83 -28.30
N SER A 36 -8.99 -5.68 -28.41
CA SER A 36 -8.63 -4.87 -27.24
C SER A 36 -9.88 -4.60 -26.40
N ILE A 37 -9.80 -4.82 -25.08
CA ILE A 37 -10.89 -4.46 -24.16
C ILE A 37 -11.05 -2.94 -24.00
N VAL A 38 -10.09 -2.16 -24.51
CA VAL A 38 -10.08 -0.69 -24.40
C VAL A 38 -11.02 -0.10 -25.46
N THR A 39 -12.15 0.39 -24.99
CA THR A 39 -13.13 1.13 -25.79
C THR A 39 -12.60 2.52 -26.16
N ASP A 40 -13.20 3.18 -27.15
CA ASP A 40 -12.82 4.55 -27.53
C ASP A 40 -13.00 5.54 -26.37
N ALA A 41 -13.99 5.33 -25.50
CA ALA A 41 -14.22 6.18 -24.32
C ALA A 41 -13.19 5.98 -23.21
N ALA A 42 -12.49 4.84 -23.17
CA ALA A 42 -11.47 4.50 -22.18
C ALA A 42 -10.05 4.48 -22.77
N ARG A 43 -9.89 5.00 -24.00
CA ARG A 43 -8.62 5.06 -24.71
C ARG A 43 -7.90 6.35 -24.36
N ALA A 44 -6.69 6.21 -23.83
CA ALA A 44 -5.81 7.35 -23.62
C ALA A 44 -5.11 7.77 -24.91
N HIS A 45 -4.90 9.07 -25.07
CA HIS A 45 -4.20 9.72 -26.17
C HIS A 45 -2.89 10.31 -25.64
N PRO A 46 -1.74 9.63 -25.78
CA PRO A 46 -0.46 10.03 -25.17
C PRO A 46 -0.05 11.48 -25.42
N GLY A 47 -0.45 12.09 -26.54
CA GLY A 47 -0.16 13.49 -26.86
C GLY A 47 -0.85 14.53 -25.97
N LEU A 48 -1.84 14.14 -25.15
CA LEU A 48 -2.49 15.01 -24.17
C LEU A 48 -1.80 15.02 -22.80
N TRP A 49 -0.95 14.02 -22.54
CA TRP A 49 -0.35 13.80 -21.23
C TRP A 49 0.90 14.66 -21.04
N PRO A 50 1.17 15.15 -19.82
CA PRO A 50 2.39 15.86 -19.54
C PRO A 50 3.61 14.93 -19.67
N HIS A 51 4.77 15.54 -19.85
CA HIS A 51 6.04 14.82 -19.81
C HIS A 51 6.56 14.72 -18.38
N ALA A 52 7.01 13.52 -18.01
CA ALA A 52 7.81 13.22 -16.82
C ALA A 52 8.90 12.23 -17.23
N ALA A 53 9.89 12.02 -16.37
CA ALA A 53 10.93 11.04 -16.65
C ALA A 53 11.52 10.47 -15.37
N SER A 54 11.64 9.14 -15.32
CA SER A 54 12.49 8.52 -14.30
C SER A 54 13.92 9.07 -14.42
N PRO A 55 14.63 9.31 -13.30
CA PRO A 55 16.01 9.79 -13.35
C PRO A 55 16.89 8.87 -14.18
N ALA A 56 17.85 9.44 -14.94
CA ALA A 56 18.79 8.66 -15.74
C ALA A 56 19.61 7.64 -14.91
N ALA A 57 19.76 7.88 -13.61
CA ALA A 57 20.34 6.94 -12.68
C ALA A 57 19.58 5.60 -12.63
N MET A 58 18.29 5.57 -12.93
CA MET A 58 17.45 4.36 -12.94
C MET A 58 17.93 3.34 -13.99
N THR A 59 18.35 3.82 -15.16
CA THR A 59 18.73 3.03 -16.34
C THR A 59 20.21 3.19 -16.69
N ASP A 60 21.08 3.41 -15.69
CA ASP A 60 22.51 3.55 -15.92
C ASP A 60 23.13 2.29 -16.56
N ARG A 61 24.26 2.50 -17.25
CA ARG A 61 24.92 1.45 -18.03
C ARG A 61 25.32 0.23 -17.20
N ALA A 62 25.78 0.43 -15.96
CA ALA A 62 26.24 -0.68 -15.12
C ALA A 62 25.06 -1.54 -14.67
N THR A 63 23.96 -0.90 -14.25
CA THR A 63 22.70 -1.58 -13.92
C THR A 63 22.18 -2.38 -15.12
N GLU A 64 22.07 -1.78 -16.30
CA GLU A 64 21.52 -2.46 -17.47
C GLU A 64 22.42 -3.59 -17.99
N ALA A 65 23.74 -3.45 -17.88
CA ALA A 65 24.67 -4.52 -18.22
C ALA A 65 24.53 -5.72 -17.27
N PHE A 66 24.46 -5.46 -15.96
CA PHE A 66 24.25 -6.50 -14.95
C PHE A 66 22.91 -7.23 -15.15
N VAL A 67 21.82 -6.49 -15.37
CA VAL A 67 20.50 -7.07 -15.61
C VAL A 67 20.48 -7.92 -16.88
N THR A 68 21.12 -7.46 -17.95
CA THR A 68 21.22 -8.21 -19.22
C THR A 68 21.98 -9.53 -19.02
N GLU A 69 23.12 -9.50 -18.35
CA GLU A 69 23.91 -10.70 -18.04
C GLU A 69 23.11 -11.67 -17.16
N LEU A 70 22.45 -11.17 -16.12
CA LEU A 70 21.62 -11.99 -15.23
C LEU A 70 20.49 -12.68 -15.99
N MET A 71 19.73 -11.93 -16.80
CA MET A 71 18.62 -12.47 -17.60
C MET A 71 19.05 -13.50 -18.63
N SER A 72 20.28 -13.41 -19.16
CA SER A 72 20.80 -14.39 -20.12
C SER A 72 20.98 -15.80 -19.51
N ARG A 73 21.10 -15.88 -18.19
CA ARG A 73 21.28 -17.13 -17.43
C ARG A 73 19.99 -17.65 -16.79
N MET A 74 18.90 -16.88 -16.86
CA MET A 74 17.61 -17.26 -16.28
C MET A 74 16.87 -18.26 -17.17
N THR A 75 16.29 -19.29 -16.56
CA THR A 75 15.32 -20.14 -17.25
C THR A 75 13.98 -19.40 -17.46
N LEU A 76 13.12 -19.96 -18.30
CA LEU A 76 11.77 -19.43 -18.49
C LEU A 76 10.97 -19.44 -17.18
N GLU A 77 11.07 -20.53 -16.43
CA GLU A 77 10.47 -20.69 -15.10
C GLU A 77 10.95 -19.60 -14.13
N GLU A 78 12.25 -19.28 -14.12
CA GLU A 78 12.79 -18.20 -13.29
C GLU A 78 12.27 -16.83 -13.71
N LYS A 79 12.16 -16.57 -15.02
CA LYS A 79 11.59 -15.32 -15.54
C LYS A 79 10.14 -15.15 -15.14
N VAL A 80 9.30 -16.17 -15.33
CA VAL A 80 7.90 -16.16 -14.89
C VAL A 80 7.80 -16.02 -13.37
N GLY A 81 8.66 -16.69 -12.62
CA GLY A 81 8.68 -16.55 -11.16
C GLY A 81 8.90 -15.10 -10.73
N GLN A 82 9.76 -14.34 -11.42
CA GLN A 82 10.01 -12.94 -11.08
C GLN A 82 8.76 -12.06 -11.17
N THR A 83 7.76 -12.43 -11.96
CA THR A 83 6.54 -11.64 -12.18
C THR A 83 5.39 -12.02 -11.25
N ILE A 84 5.64 -12.88 -10.27
CA ILE A 84 4.63 -13.35 -9.31
C ILE A 84 5.02 -12.92 -7.90
N GLN A 85 4.06 -12.33 -7.19
CA GLN A 85 4.15 -11.98 -5.80
C GLN A 85 3.09 -12.73 -5.00
N ALA A 86 3.52 -13.42 -3.94
CA ALA A 86 2.65 -14.18 -3.05
C ALA A 86 2.53 -13.51 -1.67
N ASP A 87 1.42 -13.72 -0.98
CA ASP A 87 1.21 -13.20 0.38
C ASP A 87 1.74 -14.16 1.45
N ILE A 88 2.40 -13.63 2.49
CA ILE A 88 3.00 -14.43 3.58
C ILE A 88 1.98 -15.23 4.39
N GLY A 89 0.68 -14.92 4.32
CA GLY A 89 -0.39 -15.73 4.88
C GLY A 89 -0.63 -17.04 4.11
N SER A 90 -0.14 -17.14 2.86
CA SER A 90 -0.39 -18.27 1.96
C SER A 90 0.87 -18.99 1.49
N ILE A 91 2.00 -18.28 1.31
CA ILE A 91 3.29 -18.87 0.94
C ILE A 91 4.11 -19.25 2.17
N LYS A 92 4.90 -20.33 2.07
CA LYS A 92 5.89 -20.72 3.08
C LYS A 92 7.31 -20.60 2.54
N PRO A 93 8.34 -20.40 3.37
CA PRO A 93 9.74 -20.33 2.90
C PRO A 93 10.14 -21.50 2.00
N GLU A 94 9.76 -22.72 2.37
CA GLU A 94 10.02 -23.96 1.62
C GLU A 94 9.44 -23.97 0.20
N ASP A 95 8.38 -23.20 -0.08
CA ASP A 95 7.85 -23.07 -1.43
C ASP A 95 8.89 -22.42 -2.38
N LEU A 96 9.76 -21.53 -1.89
CA LEU A 96 10.79 -20.87 -2.70
C LEU A 96 11.93 -21.81 -3.13
N LEU A 97 12.02 -23.00 -2.55
CA LEU A 97 12.91 -24.07 -3.04
C LEU A 97 12.42 -24.65 -4.36
N THR A 98 11.12 -24.54 -4.64
CA THR A 98 10.46 -25.07 -5.86
C THR A 98 10.09 -23.95 -6.84
N TYR A 99 9.54 -22.84 -6.33
CA TYR A 99 9.01 -21.75 -7.13
C TYR A 99 9.95 -20.54 -7.05
N PRO A 100 10.50 -20.06 -8.18
CA PRO A 100 11.49 -18.98 -8.21
C PRO A 100 10.83 -17.59 -8.13
N LEU A 101 9.91 -17.39 -7.16
CA LEU A 101 9.13 -16.16 -7.07
C LEU A 101 10.02 -14.92 -6.93
N GLY A 102 9.57 -13.82 -7.55
CA GLY A 102 10.26 -12.55 -7.50
C GLY A 102 10.02 -11.81 -6.21
N SER A 103 8.85 -11.97 -5.61
CA SER A 103 8.45 -11.19 -4.45
C SER A 103 7.52 -11.96 -3.52
N ILE A 104 7.52 -11.54 -2.26
CA ILE A 104 6.46 -11.82 -1.30
C ILE A 104 5.92 -10.49 -0.77
N LEU A 105 4.75 -10.53 -0.16
CA LEU A 105 4.16 -9.36 0.50
C LEU A 105 3.49 -9.70 1.83
N ALA A 106 3.33 -8.70 2.69
CA ALA A 106 2.45 -8.75 3.86
C ALA A 106 1.26 -7.81 3.67
N GLY A 107 0.09 -8.40 3.41
CA GLY A 107 -1.18 -7.69 3.34
C GLY A 107 -1.66 -7.19 4.71
N GLY A 108 -2.78 -6.46 4.72
CA GLY A 108 -3.31 -5.82 5.93
C GLY A 108 -3.68 -6.76 7.08
N ASN A 109 -3.85 -8.06 6.82
CA ASN A 109 -4.07 -9.11 7.85
C ASN A 109 -3.07 -10.28 7.69
N SER A 110 -1.93 -10.03 7.07
CA SER A 110 -0.93 -11.07 6.82
C SER A 110 0.27 -10.79 7.71
N SER A 111 0.40 -11.59 8.77
CA SER A 111 1.43 -11.43 9.80
C SER A 111 2.13 -12.75 10.08
N PRO A 112 3.35 -12.74 10.65
CA PRO A 112 4.09 -13.95 10.99
C PRO A 112 3.23 -14.95 11.77
N GLY A 113 3.09 -16.16 11.22
CA GLY A 113 2.31 -17.24 11.84
C GLY A 113 0.80 -17.00 11.91
N GLY A 114 0.26 -15.99 11.21
CA GLY A 114 -1.15 -15.60 11.29
C GLY A 114 -1.51 -14.89 12.61
N ASP A 115 -0.53 -14.29 13.28
CA ASP A 115 -0.73 -13.49 14.49
C ASP A 115 -0.54 -12.00 14.18
N GLU A 116 -1.62 -11.23 14.08
CA GLU A 116 -1.58 -9.79 13.81
C GLU A 116 -0.98 -8.97 14.97
N ARG A 117 -0.64 -9.61 16.10
CA ARG A 117 0.14 -9.02 17.20
C ARG A 117 1.55 -9.61 17.32
N ALA A 118 2.03 -10.29 16.29
CA ALA A 118 3.38 -10.82 16.25
C ALA A 118 4.41 -9.72 16.56
N SER A 119 5.39 -10.03 17.41
CA SER A 119 6.46 -9.11 17.76
C SER A 119 7.35 -8.81 16.56
N ALA A 120 8.00 -7.64 16.56
CA ALA A 120 8.91 -7.25 15.49
C ALA A 120 10.04 -8.27 15.21
N ASP A 121 10.53 -8.99 16.23
CA ASP A 121 11.50 -10.08 16.04
C ASP A 121 10.95 -11.19 15.13
N LYS A 122 9.65 -11.52 15.22
CA LYS A 122 9.03 -12.54 14.37
C LYS A 122 8.94 -12.12 12.92
N TRP A 123 8.81 -10.82 12.65
CA TRP A 123 8.88 -10.27 11.31
C TRP A 123 10.29 -10.43 10.72
N VAL A 124 11.32 -10.09 11.50
CA VAL A 124 12.73 -10.26 11.10
C VAL A 124 13.05 -11.74 10.85
N GLU A 125 12.69 -12.63 11.77
CA GLU A 125 12.88 -14.08 11.62
C GLU A 125 12.21 -14.62 10.34
N LEU A 126 10.98 -14.19 10.05
CA LEU A 126 10.25 -14.61 8.86
C LEU A 126 10.92 -14.10 7.57
N ALA A 127 11.30 -12.83 7.53
CA ALA A 127 12.00 -12.23 6.39
C ALA A 127 13.32 -12.97 6.10
N GLN A 128 14.09 -13.28 7.14
CA GLN A 128 15.33 -14.04 7.05
C GLN A 128 15.08 -15.47 6.54
N ALA A 129 14.04 -16.15 7.02
CA ALA A 129 13.70 -17.49 6.57
C ALA A 129 13.36 -17.54 5.07
N PHE A 130 12.54 -16.59 4.58
CA PHE A 130 12.23 -16.49 3.16
C PHE A 130 13.45 -16.22 2.30
N ARG A 131 14.30 -15.26 2.69
CA ARG A 131 15.53 -14.97 1.93
C ARG A 131 16.51 -16.15 1.94
N ALA A 132 16.66 -16.83 3.07
CA ALA A 132 17.50 -18.02 3.17
C ALA A 132 17.00 -19.15 2.25
N ALA A 133 15.69 -19.35 2.15
CA ALA A 133 15.11 -20.33 1.22
C ALA A 133 15.32 -19.92 -0.24
N ALA A 134 15.10 -18.64 -0.58
CA ALA A 134 15.34 -18.11 -1.93
C ALA A 134 16.81 -18.30 -2.36
N ALA A 135 17.76 -18.05 -1.45
CA ALA A 135 19.19 -18.20 -1.70
C ALA A 135 19.63 -19.65 -1.91
N GLN A 136 18.93 -20.62 -1.31
CA GLN A 136 19.25 -22.05 -1.46
C GLN A 136 18.88 -22.59 -2.85
N ARG A 137 17.83 -22.05 -3.50
CA ARG A 137 17.36 -22.53 -4.80
C ARG A 137 18.46 -22.47 -5.88
N PRO A 138 18.76 -23.55 -6.63
CA PRO A 138 19.71 -23.48 -7.74
C PRO A 138 19.22 -22.57 -8.88
N GLY A 139 20.12 -22.16 -9.78
CA GLY A 139 19.80 -21.31 -10.93
C GLY A 139 20.43 -19.92 -10.87
N ALA A 140 19.75 -18.89 -11.38
CA ALA A 140 20.30 -17.54 -11.56
C ALA A 140 20.49 -16.74 -10.26
N LYS A 141 20.11 -17.29 -9.09
CA LYS A 141 20.28 -16.69 -7.75
C LYS A 141 19.79 -15.24 -7.66
N VAL A 142 18.52 -15.02 -8.01
CA VAL A 142 17.87 -13.70 -7.88
C VAL A 142 17.30 -13.54 -6.46
N PRO A 143 17.63 -12.47 -5.72
CA PRO A 143 17.11 -12.22 -4.38
C PRO A 143 15.61 -11.89 -4.42
N LEU A 144 14.89 -12.25 -3.37
CA LEU A 144 13.49 -11.90 -3.16
C LEU A 144 13.36 -10.42 -2.79
N ILE A 145 12.31 -9.73 -3.25
CA ILE A 145 11.93 -8.41 -2.72
C ILE A 145 10.69 -8.57 -1.84
N TYR A 146 10.73 -8.07 -0.61
CA TYR A 146 9.62 -8.16 0.33
C TYR A 146 8.86 -6.83 0.44
N GLY A 147 7.58 -6.85 0.01
CA GLY A 147 6.67 -5.70 0.06
C GLY A 147 5.77 -5.67 1.30
N ILE A 148 5.42 -4.49 1.80
CA ILE A 148 4.43 -4.30 2.87
C ILE A 148 3.66 -2.98 2.75
N ASP A 149 2.39 -2.98 3.14
CA ASP A 149 1.62 -1.74 3.30
C ASP A 149 2.10 -0.95 4.53
N ALA A 150 2.83 0.15 4.30
CA ALA A 150 3.22 1.13 5.31
C ALA A 150 2.58 2.49 4.99
N VAL A 151 1.25 2.55 5.09
CA VAL A 151 0.41 3.66 4.60
C VAL A 151 0.42 4.88 5.51
N HIS A 152 0.77 4.74 6.79
CA HIS A 152 0.92 5.84 7.74
C HIS A 152 1.97 5.55 8.82
N GLY A 153 3.14 5.09 8.38
CA GLY A 153 4.16 4.48 9.23
C GLY A 153 4.22 2.97 9.00
N HIS A 154 5.04 2.24 9.75
CA HIS A 154 5.11 0.77 9.63
C HIS A 154 3.93 0.08 10.36
N ASN A 155 2.72 0.41 9.92
CA ASN A 155 1.49 0.26 10.67
C ASN A 155 1.02 -1.18 10.93
N ASN A 156 1.61 -2.21 10.32
CA ASN A 156 1.25 -3.61 10.56
C ASN A 156 1.98 -4.22 11.77
N ILE A 157 2.87 -3.48 12.44
CA ILE A 157 3.72 -4.04 13.50
C ILE A 157 3.45 -3.38 14.85
N VAL A 158 3.27 -4.21 15.87
CA VAL A 158 3.13 -3.76 17.26
C VAL A 158 4.35 -2.96 17.67
N GLY A 159 4.12 -1.74 18.16
CA GLY A 159 5.17 -0.85 18.65
C GLY A 159 5.75 0.11 17.61
N ALA A 160 5.37 -0.01 16.33
CA ALA A 160 5.73 0.96 15.29
C ALA A 160 5.17 2.36 15.56
N THR A 161 5.80 3.38 14.99
CA THR A 161 5.26 4.75 15.00
C THR A 161 4.07 4.82 14.04
N ILE A 162 2.93 5.29 14.55
CA ILE A 162 1.75 5.57 13.75
C ILE A 162 1.66 7.09 13.51
N PHE A 163 1.74 7.49 12.25
CA PHE A 163 1.55 8.88 11.81
C PHE A 163 0.05 9.15 11.54
N PRO A 164 -0.37 10.43 11.52
CA PRO A 164 -1.70 10.78 11.01
C PRO A 164 -1.91 10.19 9.61
N HIS A 165 -3.14 9.74 9.33
CA HIS A 165 -3.53 9.38 7.97
C HIS A 165 -3.40 10.58 7.02
N ASN A 166 -3.31 10.28 5.72
CA ASN A 166 -2.96 11.25 4.68
C ASN A 166 -3.85 12.48 4.66
N ILE A 167 -5.16 12.37 4.93
CA ILE A 167 -6.05 13.54 5.03
C ILE A 167 -5.59 14.56 6.07
N GLY A 168 -5.10 14.09 7.22
CA GLY A 168 -4.52 14.94 8.26
C GLY A 168 -3.17 15.52 7.85
N LEU A 169 -2.32 14.70 7.22
CA LEU A 169 -1.04 15.16 6.69
C LEU A 169 -1.22 16.20 5.58
N GLY A 170 -2.26 16.08 4.76
CA GLY A 170 -2.63 17.08 3.78
C GLY A 170 -2.95 18.41 4.46
N ALA A 171 -3.79 18.40 5.50
CA ALA A 171 -4.15 19.60 6.25
C ALA A 171 -2.92 20.36 6.81
N ALA A 172 -1.82 19.66 7.08
CA ALA A 172 -0.56 20.27 7.54
C ALA A 172 0.14 21.16 6.50
N ARG A 173 -0.08 20.93 5.19
CA ARG A 173 0.53 21.68 4.07
C ARG A 173 2.06 21.86 4.20
N ASP A 174 2.76 20.78 4.56
CA ASP A 174 4.19 20.78 4.89
C ASP A 174 4.93 19.65 4.15
N PRO A 175 5.45 19.92 2.94
CA PRO A 175 6.19 18.92 2.16
C PRO A 175 7.47 18.41 2.84
N ASP A 176 8.15 19.21 3.66
CA ASP A 176 9.34 18.77 4.39
C ASP A 176 8.98 17.77 5.49
N LEU A 177 7.88 18.02 6.21
CA LEU A 177 7.33 17.05 7.16
C LEU A 177 7.07 15.69 6.48
N ILE A 178 6.51 15.68 5.27
CA ILE A 178 6.26 14.46 4.51
C ILE A 178 7.55 13.72 4.18
N ARG A 179 8.61 14.44 3.75
CA ARG A 179 9.92 13.83 3.52
C ARG A 179 10.46 13.17 4.78
N ARG A 180 10.39 13.86 5.92
CA ARG A 180 10.86 13.33 7.22
C ARG A 180 10.04 12.11 7.66
N ILE A 181 8.73 12.11 7.43
CA ILE A 181 7.86 10.94 7.67
C ILE A 181 8.30 9.78 6.78
N GLY A 182 8.56 10.01 5.50
CA GLY A 182 9.07 8.99 4.59
C GLY A 182 10.39 8.36 5.06
N VAL A 183 11.34 9.17 5.54
CA VAL A 183 12.60 8.67 6.11
C VAL A 183 12.36 7.80 7.35
N ALA A 184 11.52 8.25 8.28
CA ALA A 184 11.19 7.48 9.49
C ALA A 184 10.49 6.16 9.13
N THR A 185 9.51 6.19 8.24
CA THR A 185 8.79 4.99 7.77
C THR A 185 9.74 4.00 7.09
N ALA A 186 10.63 4.49 6.22
CA ALA A 186 11.60 3.62 5.55
C ALA A 186 12.51 2.90 6.52
N LEU A 187 13.04 3.62 7.52
CA LEU A 187 13.89 3.02 8.54
C LEU A 187 13.10 1.97 9.35
N GLU A 188 11.90 2.29 9.82
CA GLU A 188 11.08 1.35 10.58
C GLU A 188 10.73 0.08 9.79
N VAL A 189 10.47 0.19 8.48
CA VAL A 189 10.24 -0.96 7.60
C VAL A 189 11.54 -1.75 7.34
N ALA A 190 12.66 -1.07 7.15
CA ALA A 190 13.95 -1.72 6.88
C ALA A 190 14.44 -2.55 8.09
N VAL A 191 14.23 -2.06 9.33
CA VAL A 191 14.67 -2.78 10.53
C VAL A 191 13.90 -4.08 10.78
N THR A 192 12.69 -4.23 10.22
CA THR A 192 11.89 -5.47 10.31
C THR A 192 12.08 -6.41 9.12
N GLY A 193 12.92 -6.02 8.15
CA GLY A 193 13.40 -6.87 7.08
C GLY A 193 12.66 -6.77 5.75
N ALA A 194 11.67 -5.88 5.61
CA ALA A 194 11.04 -5.57 4.34
C ALA A 194 11.87 -4.56 3.52
N ASP A 195 11.73 -4.60 2.20
CA ASP A 195 12.58 -3.88 1.23
C ASP A 195 11.81 -2.84 0.42
N TRP A 196 10.49 -2.93 0.49
CA TRP A 196 9.57 -2.23 -0.39
C TRP A 196 8.29 -1.93 0.37
N THR A 197 7.80 -0.69 0.24
CA THR A 197 6.48 -0.32 0.74
C THR A 197 5.53 0.13 -0.35
N PHE A 198 4.24 -0.18 -0.15
CA PHE A 198 3.15 0.27 -1.00
C PHE A 198 2.68 1.68 -0.60
N GLY A 199 3.51 2.67 -0.89
CA GLY A 199 3.20 4.10 -0.75
C GLY A 199 4.22 4.99 -1.46
N PRO A 200 3.91 6.28 -1.71
CA PRO A 200 2.72 7.02 -1.24
C PRO A 200 1.39 6.67 -1.94
N THR A 201 0.28 6.88 -1.25
CA THR A 201 -1.06 6.96 -1.87
C THR A 201 -1.27 8.36 -2.44
N LEU A 202 -1.47 8.46 -3.75
CA LEU A 202 -1.64 9.71 -4.50
C LEU A 202 -3.08 9.92 -4.98
N ALA A 203 -4.03 9.16 -4.42
CA ALA A 203 -5.45 9.35 -4.69
C ALA A 203 -5.87 10.81 -4.37
N VAL A 204 -6.73 11.35 -5.23
CA VAL A 204 -7.38 12.65 -5.04
C VAL A 204 -8.88 12.39 -4.87
N PRO A 205 -9.36 12.20 -3.62
CA PRO A 205 -10.77 11.90 -3.35
C PRO A 205 -11.67 13.02 -3.82
N ARG A 206 -12.76 12.68 -4.53
CA ARG A 206 -13.77 13.64 -5.02
C ARG A 206 -15.15 13.41 -4.41
N ASP A 207 -15.31 12.32 -3.67
CA ASP A 207 -16.53 11.94 -2.99
C ASP A 207 -16.20 11.26 -1.66
N ASP A 208 -16.45 11.96 -0.55
CA ASP A 208 -16.11 11.52 0.80
C ASP A 208 -16.86 10.28 1.27
N ARG A 209 -17.85 9.79 0.48
CA ARG A 209 -18.47 8.48 0.71
C ARG A 209 -17.52 7.32 0.45
N TRP A 210 -16.42 7.55 -0.25
CA TRP A 210 -15.41 6.54 -0.50
C TRP A 210 -14.69 6.15 0.79
N GLY A 211 -14.76 4.85 1.13
CA GLY A 211 -14.21 4.31 2.38
C GLY A 211 -12.69 4.48 2.55
N ARG A 212 -11.97 4.87 1.49
CA ARG A 212 -10.53 5.15 1.51
C ARG A 212 -10.19 6.63 1.35
N ALA A 213 -11.17 7.54 1.48
CA ALA A 213 -10.94 8.98 1.32
C ALA A 213 -9.84 9.52 2.27
N TYR A 214 -9.69 8.94 3.47
CA TYR A 214 -8.64 9.33 4.42
C TYR A 214 -7.21 8.99 3.93
N GLU A 215 -7.07 8.09 2.96
CA GLU A 215 -5.79 7.71 2.35
C GLU A 215 -5.35 8.71 1.27
N GLY A 216 -6.24 9.57 0.78
CA GLY A 216 -5.88 10.71 -0.06
C GLY A 216 -5.46 11.92 0.77
N TYR A 217 -4.48 12.68 0.30
CA TYR A 217 -4.00 13.86 1.04
C TYR A 217 -5.01 15.00 1.06
N ALA A 218 -5.69 15.24 -0.07
CA ALA A 218 -6.73 16.26 -0.19
C ALA A 218 -7.55 16.03 -1.46
N GLU A 219 -8.73 16.66 -1.51
CA GLU A 219 -9.49 16.79 -2.75
C GLU A 219 -8.81 17.74 -3.77
N ASN A 220 -7.95 18.66 -3.32
CA ASN A 220 -7.20 19.55 -4.21
C ASN A 220 -5.93 18.82 -4.70
N PRO A 221 -5.77 18.60 -6.02
CA PRO A 221 -4.62 17.91 -6.61
C PRO A 221 -3.26 18.51 -6.27
N GLU A 222 -3.17 19.82 -6.04
CA GLU A 222 -1.89 20.50 -5.73
C GLU A 222 -1.20 19.94 -4.49
N VAL A 223 -1.98 19.43 -3.52
CA VAL A 223 -1.43 18.86 -2.29
C VAL A 223 -0.69 17.56 -2.60
N ALA A 224 -1.32 16.65 -3.35
CA ALA A 224 -0.69 15.40 -3.79
C ALA A 224 0.55 15.67 -4.66
N GLN A 225 0.48 16.66 -5.56
CA GLN A 225 1.63 17.11 -6.38
C GLN A 225 2.80 17.57 -5.50
N SER A 226 2.52 18.36 -4.46
CA SER A 226 3.57 18.87 -3.56
C SER A 226 4.18 17.81 -2.66
N TYR A 227 3.49 16.68 -2.42
CA TYR A 227 3.89 15.66 -1.44
C TYR A 227 4.52 14.42 -2.07
N ALA A 228 4.17 14.10 -3.32
CA ALA A 228 4.61 12.88 -3.99
C ALA A 228 6.14 12.76 -4.05
N GLY A 229 6.83 13.76 -4.59
CA GLY A 229 8.30 13.78 -4.66
C GLY A 229 8.97 13.69 -3.28
N PRO A 230 8.58 14.53 -2.29
CA PRO A 230 9.09 14.45 -0.92
C PRO A 230 8.92 13.08 -0.26
N MET A 231 7.75 12.44 -0.37
CA MET A 231 7.56 11.10 0.20
C MET A 231 8.43 10.06 -0.50
N THR A 232 8.50 10.10 -1.84
CA THR A 232 9.38 9.21 -2.63
C THR A 232 10.84 9.36 -2.22
N LEU A 233 11.35 10.59 -2.10
CA LEU A 233 12.72 10.86 -1.66
C LEU A 233 12.95 10.50 -0.18
N GLY A 234 11.92 10.62 0.66
CA GLY A 234 11.99 10.17 2.05
C GLY A 234 12.16 8.66 2.12
N LEU A 235 11.36 7.92 1.36
CA LEU A 235 11.39 6.47 1.33
C LEU A 235 12.70 5.92 0.73
N GLN A 236 13.09 6.45 -0.43
CA GLN A 236 14.14 5.85 -1.26
C GLN A 236 15.49 6.58 -1.14
N GLY A 237 15.50 7.84 -0.73
CA GLY A 237 16.61 8.74 -1.03
C GLY A 237 16.66 9.12 -2.52
N THR A 238 17.69 9.85 -2.93
CA THR A 238 17.93 10.15 -4.34
C THR A 238 18.61 8.96 -5.03
N LEU A 239 18.08 8.53 -6.17
CA LEU A 239 18.70 7.46 -6.95
C LEU A 239 20.10 7.86 -7.43
N SER A 240 21.03 6.91 -7.35
CA SER A 240 22.41 7.07 -7.82
C SER A 240 22.75 6.05 -8.90
N ALA A 241 23.64 6.43 -9.80
CA ALA A 241 24.23 5.53 -10.78
C ALA A 241 25.35 4.67 -10.14
N ASP A 242 25.98 5.18 -9.09
CA ASP A 242 27.22 4.59 -8.53
C ASP A 242 26.96 3.62 -7.37
N HIS A 243 25.81 3.74 -6.70
CA HIS A 243 25.48 2.93 -5.55
C HIS A 243 23.96 2.66 -5.46
N PRO A 244 23.55 1.56 -4.80
CA PRO A 244 22.14 1.31 -4.47
C PRO A 244 21.62 2.34 -3.45
N LEU A 245 20.36 2.18 -3.05
CA LEU A 245 19.76 2.94 -1.96
C LEU A 245 20.64 2.82 -0.70
N THR A 246 20.77 3.92 0.05
CA THR A 246 21.53 3.92 1.29
C THR A 246 20.80 3.16 2.39
N ALA A 247 21.55 2.61 3.36
CA ALA A 247 20.98 1.86 4.47
C ALA A 247 19.85 2.63 5.18
N GLY A 248 18.75 1.94 5.49
CA GLY A 248 17.54 2.54 6.09
C GLY A 248 16.54 3.10 5.07
N HIS A 249 16.87 3.12 3.78
CA HIS A 249 15.91 3.41 2.70
C HIS A 249 15.37 2.15 2.05
N ILE A 250 14.15 2.24 1.52
CA ILE A 250 13.42 1.14 0.88
C ILE A 250 12.79 1.63 -0.43
N ALA A 251 12.36 0.71 -1.30
CA ALA A 251 11.56 1.08 -2.46
C ALA A 251 10.18 1.63 -2.07
N GLY A 252 9.69 2.63 -2.80
CA GLY A 252 8.30 3.08 -2.75
C GLY A 252 7.46 2.54 -3.91
N SER A 253 6.14 2.49 -3.74
CA SER A 253 5.17 2.27 -4.82
C SER A 253 4.10 3.35 -4.79
N ALA A 254 4.10 4.24 -5.78
CA ALA A 254 3.04 5.24 -5.90
C ALA A 254 1.72 4.55 -6.29
N LYS A 255 0.65 4.82 -5.54
CA LYS A 255 -0.62 4.10 -5.69
C LYS A 255 -1.89 4.97 -5.59
N HIS A 256 -3.02 4.61 -6.19
CA HIS A 256 -3.18 3.56 -7.21
C HIS A 256 -3.38 4.22 -8.58
N PHE A 257 -2.64 3.77 -9.58
CA PHE A 257 -2.63 4.31 -10.93
C PHE A 257 -3.78 3.65 -11.70
N LEU A 258 -4.95 4.28 -11.85
CA LEU A 258 -5.21 5.71 -11.67
C LEU A 258 -6.68 5.96 -11.28
N ALA A 259 -6.99 7.17 -10.80
CA ALA A 259 -8.34 7.71 -10.62
C ALA A 259 -9.27 6.93 -9.66
N ASP A 260 -8.70 6.17 -8.72
CA ASP A 260 -9.43 5.51 -7.64
C ASP A 260 -10.28 6.48 -6.79
N GLY A 261 -9.75 7.68 -6.51
CA GLY A 261 -10.47 8.72 -5.77
C GLY A 261 -11.61 9.41 -6.52
N GLY A 262 -11.82 9.11 -7.81
CA GLY A 262 -12.82 9.75 -8.67
C GLY A 262 -14.07 8.90 -8.95
N THR A 263 -14.18 7.71 -8.38
CA THR A 263 -15.25 6.77 -8.76
C THR A 263 -16.65 7.32 -8.53
N THR A 264 -17.56 6.98 -9.43
CA THR A 264 -18.96 7.45 -9.40
C THR A 264 -19.63 7.06 -8.09
N GLY A 265 -20.09 8.06 -7.34
CA GLY A 265 -20.74 7.89 -6.05
C GLY A 265 -19.81 7.44 -4.91
N GLY A 266 -18.49 7.58 -5.08
CA GLY A 266 -17.49 7.16 -4.09
C GLY A 266 -17.44 5.64 -3.90
N LYS A 267 -17.84 4.87 -4.91
CA LYS A 267 -17.87 3.40 -4.81
C LYS A 267 -16.45 2.84 -4.89
N ASP A 268 -16.05 2.10 -3.86
CA ASP A 268 -14.75 1.42 -3.86
C ASP A 268 -14.62 0.45 -5.05
N GLN A 269 -13.47 0.47 -5.71
CA GLN A 269 -13.17 -0.28 -6.95
C GLN A 269 -14.16 0.00 -8.12
N GLY A 270 -14.92 1.10 -8.02
CA GLY A 270 -15.93 1.49 -8.97
C GLY A 270 -15.38 2.04 -10.28
N ASP A 271 -16.28 2.67 -11.04
CA ASP A 271 -15.96 3.27 -12.33
C ASP A 271 -15.79 4.79 -12.20
N TYR A 272 -14.66 5.30 -12.67
CA TYR A 272 -14.45 6.71 -12.96
C TYR A 272 -15.03 7.02 -14.34
N ALA A 273 -16.13 7.78 -14.38
CA ALA A 273 -16.86 8.10 -15.59
C ALA A 273 -16.58 9.54 -16.09
N GLY A 274 -15.32 9.99 -15.97
CA GLY A 274 -14.88 11.32 -16.39
C GLY A 274 -14.10 11.33 -17.71
N SER A 275 -13.78 12.53 -18.18
CA SER A 275 -12.97 12.71 -19.40
C SER A 275 -11.48 12.48 -19.15
N GLU A 276 -10.72 12.24 -20.22
CA GLU A 276 -9.26 12.11 -20.15
C GLU A 276 -8.60 13.38 -19.61
N GLU A 277 -9.07 14.56 -20.02
CA GLU A 277 -8.54 15.85 -19.55
C GLU A 277 -8.79 16.06 -18.05
N GLU A 278 -9.95 15.64 -17.55
CA GLU A 278 -10.24 15.71 -16.12
C GLU A 278 -9.40 14.71 -15.32
N MET A 279 -9.19 13.51 -15.86
CA MET A 279 -8.29 12.51 -15.31
C MET A 279 -6.87 13.05 -15.18
N ILE A 280 -6.34 13.67 -16.23
CA ILE A 280 -5.01 14.30 -16.25
C ILE A 280 -4.94 15.46 -15.25
N ARG A 281 -5.93 16.36 -15.28
CA ARG A 281 -5.92 17.57 -14.44
C ARG A 281 -6.05 17.26 -12.95
N THR A 282 -6.77 16.19 -12.59
CA THR A 282 -7.14 15.90 -11.21
C THR A 282 -6.41 14.67 -10.68
N HIS A 283 -6.53 13.53 -11.36
CA HIS A 283 -6.17 12.22 -10.81
C HIS A 283 -4.76 11.75 -11.17
N LEU A 284 -4.12 12.32 -12.19
CA LEU A 284 -2.69 12.11 -12.47
C LEU A 284 -1.79 12.81 -11.44
N SER A 285 -2.35 13.70 -10.63
CA SER A 285 -1.64 14.56 -9.70
C SER A 285 -0.71 13.79 -8.75
N GLY A 286 0.56 14.19 -8.74
CA GLY A 286 1.60 13.55 -7.94
C GLY A 286 2.40 12.49 -8.69
N TYR A 287 1.83 11.79 -9.69
CA TYR A 287 2.58 10.76 -10.42
C TYR A 287 3.77 11.31 -11.20
N PRO A 288 3.66 12.42 -11.97
CA PRO A 288 4.83 13.05 -12.58
C PRO A 288 5.93 13.35 -11.56
N GLN A 289 5.57 13.92 -10.41
CA GLN A 289 6.53 14.27 -9.35
C GLN A 289 7.15 13.04 -8.68
N ALA A 290 6.38 11.95 -8.49
CA ALA A 290 6.91 10.70 -7.99
C ALA A 290 7.86 10.03 -8.99
N ILE A 291 7.52 10.06 -10.29
CA ILE A 291 8.36 9.52 -11.36
C ILE A 291 9.66 10.33 -11.49
N ASP A 292 9.59 11.66 -11.51
CA ASP A 292 10.76 12.54 -11.55
C ASP A 292 11.65 12.37 -10.31
N ALA A 293 11.06 12.07 -9.15
CA ALA A 293 11.80 11.71 -7.93
C ALA A 293 12.39 10.28 -7.97
N GLY A 294 12.07 9.49 -8.99
CA GLY A 294 12.58 8.14 -9.20
C GLY A 294 11.85 7.05 -8.44
N VAL A 295 10.53 7.15 -8.24
CA VAL A 295 9.74 6.08 -7.62
C VAL A 295 10.00 4.75 -8.32
N LEU A 296 10.25 3.69 -7.56
CA LEU A 296 10.73 2.42 -8.10
C LEU A 296 9.58 1.50 -8.56
N SER A 297 8.38 1.66 -8.00
CA SER A 297 7.20 0.93 -8.43
C SER A 297 5.96 1.82 -8.53
N ILE A 298 4.98 1.39 -9.31
CA ILE A 298 3.63 1.96 -9.36
C ILE A 298 2.63 0.81 -9.23
N MET A 299 1.62 0.97 -8.39
CA MET A 299 0.54 -0.01 -8.24
C MET A 299 -0.65 0.40 -9.11
N ALA A 300 -1.11 -0.50 -10.00
CA ALA A 300 -2.28 -0.25 -10.83
C ALA A 300 -3.57 -0.28 -9.98
N SER A 301 -4.51 0.61 -10.27
CA SER A 301 -5.79 0.73 -9.56
C SER A 301 -6.76 -0.41 -9.84
N PHE A 302 -7.57 -0.75 -8.83
CA PHE A 302 -8.77 -1.55 -8.99
C PHE A 302 -9.86 -0.88 -9.82
N SER A 303 -9.90 0.46 -9.87
CA SER A 303 -10.97 1.20 -10.53
C SER A 303 -11.00 0.93 -12.04
N SER A 304 -12.15 1.25 -12.63
CA SER A 304 -12.32 1.35 -14.08
C SER A 304 -12.29 2.81 -14.51
N TRP A 305 -11.96 3.04 -15.79
CA TRP A 305 -12.24 4.27 -16.51
C TRP A 305 -13.21 3.97 -17.64
N ASN A 306 -14.40 4.58 -17.62
CA ASN A 306 -15.45 4.38 -18.61
C ASN A 306 -15.72 2.88 -18.90
N GLY A 307 -15.76 2.07 -17.84
CA GLY A 307 -16.04 0.64 -17.87
C GLY A 307 -14.83 -0.28 -18.01
N VAL A 308 -13.63 0.23 -18.31
CA VAL A 308 -12.42 -0.59 -18.50
C VAL A 308 -11.51 -0.51 -17.28
N LYS A 309 -11.21 -1.65 -16.65
CA LYS A 309 -10.31 -1.74 -15.49
C LYS A 309 -8.89 -1.27 -15.84
N HIS A 310 -8.27 -0.48 -14.96
CA HIS A 310 -6.92 0.04 -15.20
C HIS A 310 -5.87 -1.07 -15.36
N SER A 311 -6.01 -2.19 -14.63
CA SER A 311 -5.13 -3.36 -14.73
C SER A 311 -5.08 -4.01 -16.12
N GLY A 312 -6.07 -3.74 -16.99
CA GLY A 312 -6.12 -4.23 -18.37
C GLY A 312 -6.10 -3.12 -19.43
N ASN A 313 -5.88 -1.86 -19.04
CA ASN A 313 -5.87 -0.74 -19.98
C ASN A 313 -4.44 -0.47 -20.48
N GLN A 314 -4.10 -1.07 -21.62
CA GLN A 314 -2.78 -0.92 -22.25
C GLN A 314 -2.43 0.54 -22.59
N THR A 315 -3.42 1.33 -22.99
CA THR A 315 -3.19 2.73 -23.38
C THR A 315 -2.77 3.60 -22.19
N ILE A 316 -3.17 3.21 -20.97
CA ILE A 316 -2.74 3.85 -19.73
C ILE A 316 -1.42 3.27 -19.21
N LEU A 317 -1.34 1.95 -19.02
CA LEU A 317 -0.19 1.29 -18.38
C LEU A 317 1.06 1.18 -19.26
N THR A 318 0.89 1.22 -20.58
CA THR A 318 1.98 1.15 -21.55
C THR A 318 2.13 2.46 -22.29
N ASP A 319 1.14 2.85 -23.11
CA ASP A 319 1.33 3.97 -24.05
C ASP A 319 1.57 5.30 -23.34
N VAL A 320 0.82 5.58 -22.26
CA VAL A 320 0.97 6.78 -21.43
C VAL A 320 2.10 6.63 -20.40
N LEU A 321 2.05 5.58 -19.57
CA LEU A 321 2.96 5.46 -18.44
C LEU A 321 4.42 5.28 -18.87
N ARG A 322 4.66 4.54 -19.96
CA ARG A 322 6.02 4.33 -20.51
C ARG A 322 6.40 5.36 -21.56
N GLY A 323 5.42 5.94 -22.24
CA GLY A 323 5.64 6.98 -23.25
C GLY A 323 5.88 8.35 -22.59
N PRO A 324 4.88 9.25 -22.60
CA PRO A 324 5.05 10.62 -22.11
C PRO A 324 5.50 10.70 -20.65
N LEU A 325 5.07 9.79 -19.77
CA LEU A 325 5.46 9.82 -18.36
C LEU A 325 6.84 9.17 -18.07
N GLY A 326 7.46 8.48 -19.03
CA GLY A 326 8.85 8.02 -18.91
C GLY A 326 9.13 7.13 -17.68
N PHE A 327 8.18 6.29 -17.25
CA PHE A 327 8.36 5.46 -16.06
C PHE A 327 9.21 4.20 -16.35
N ASP A 328 10.36 4.10 -15.68
CA ASP A 328 11.34 3.01 -15.84
C ASP A 328 11.35 1.97 -14.72
N GLY A 329 10.55 2.17 -13.66
CA GLY A 329 10.30 1.16 -12.62
C GLY A 329 9.37 0.04 -13.11
N PHE A 330 8.86 -0.77 -12.18
CA PHE A 330 7.91 -1.85 -12.51
C PHE A 330 6.50 -1.55 -12.00
N VAL A 331 5.49 -2.01 -12.75
CA VAL A 331 4.08 -1.93 -12.39
C VAL A 331 3.65 -3.22 -11.70
N VAL A 332 3.10 -3.10 -10.50
CA VAL A 332 2.46 -4.20 -9.78
C VAL A 332 0.94 -4.07 -9.88
N SER A 333 0.22 -5.18 -10.00
CA SER A 333 -1.24 -5.14 -9.81
C SER A 333 -1.59 -4.90 -8.34
N ASP A 334 -2.77 -4.36 -8.05
CA ASP A 334 -3.35 -4.47 -6.71
C ASP A 334 -3.81 -5.93 -6.43
N TRP A 335 -4.24 -6.21 -5.21
CA TRP A 335 -4.60 -7.52 -4.67
C TRP A 335 -5.62 -8.25 -5.52
N ASN A 336 -5.19 -9.28 -6.28
CA ASN A 336 -6.03 -10.03 -7.23
C ASN A 336 -6.73 -9.15 -8.30
N ALA A 337 -6.28 -7.92 -8.54
CA ALA A 337 -6.95 -6.98 -9.47
C ALA A 337 -7.00 -7.50 -10.92
N HIS A 338 -6.05 -8.35 -11.31
CA HIS A 338 -6.04 -9.02 -12.62
C HIS A 338 -7.24 -9.95 -12.80
N GLY A 339 -7.73 -10.59 -11.73
CA GLY A 339 -8.88 -11.50 -11.79
C GLY A 339 -10.22 -10.81 -12.05
N GLN A 340 -10.28 -9.47 -11.98
CA GLN A 340 -11.50 -8.70 -12.28
C GLN A 340 -11.67 -8.40 -13.77
N LEU A 341 -10.70 -8.75 -14.60
CA LEU A 341 -10.75 -8.50 -16.04
C LEU A 341 -11.63 -9.53 -16.77
N PRO A 342 -12.34 -9.13 -17.84
CA PRO A 342 -13.10 -10.07 -18.65
C PRO A 342 -12.23 -11.21 -19.18
N GLY A 343 -12.66 -12.45 -18.96
CA GLY A 343 -11.93 -13.66 -19.40
C GLY A 343 -10.73 -14.04 -18.53
N CYS A 344 -10.40 -13.25 -17.50
CA CYS A 344 -9.39 -13.60 -16.51
C CYS A 344 -9.99 -14.25 -15.26
N SER A 345 -9.11 -14.84 -14.45
CA SER A 345 -9.38 -15.25 -13.07
C SER A 345 -8.19 -14.88 -12.20
N ASN A 346 -8.32 -15.05 -10.87
CA ASN A 346 -7.17 -14.89 -9.97
C ASN A 346 -6.00 -15.83 -10.34
N GLU A 347 -6.30 -16.93 -11.05
CA GLU A 347 -5.36 -17.98 -11.42
C GLU A 347 -4.82 -17.86 -12.84
N SER A 348 -5.32 -16.95 -13.69
CA SER A 348 -4.87 -16.81 -15.08
C SER A 348 -5.29 -15.48 -15.70
N CYS A 349 -4.33 -14.68 -16.18
CA CYS A 349 -4.64 -13.42 -16.85
C CYS A 349 -3.52 -12.86 -17.74
N ALA A 350 -3.34 -13.40 -18.96
CA ALA A 350 -2.43 -12.82 -19.94
C ALA A 350 -2.80 -11.38 -20.35
N LEU A 351 -4.10 -11.04 -20.32
CA LEU A 351 -4.59 -9.72 -20.69
C LEU A 351 -3.97 -8.60 -19.85
N ALA A 352 -3.93 -8.76 -18.52
CA ALA A 352 -3.29 -7.78 -17.64
C ALA A 352 -1.78 -7.67 -17.88
N PHE A 353 -1.12 -8.82 -18.08
CA PHE A 353 0.32 -8.87 -18.32
C PHE A 353 0.71 -8.14 -19.61
N ASN A 354 -0.05 -8.40 -20.68
CA ASN A 354 0.12 -7.77 -21.99
C ASN A 354 -0.27 -6.29 -21.98
N ALA A 355 -1.17 -5.86 -21.10
CA ALA A 355 -1.51 -4.45 -20.92
C ALA A 355 -0.37 -3.62 -20.28
N GLY A 356 0.55 -4.26 -19.54
CA GLY A 356 1.70 -3.58 -18.95
C GLY A 356 1.93 -3.83 -17.46
N ILE A 357 1.16 -4.73 -16.83
CA ILE A 357 1.52 -5.26 -15.51
C ILE A 357 2.84 -6.02 -15.63
N ASP A 358 3.81 -5.71 -14.78
CA ASP A 358 5.09 -6.40 -14.70
C ASP A 358 5.09 -7.50 -13.63
N MET A 359 4.37 -7.27 -12.52
CA MET A 359 4.26 -8.20 -11.39
C MET A 359 2.80 -8.35 -10.94
N PHE A 360 2.34 -9.58 -10.84
CA PHE A 360 1.03 -9.91 -10.27
C PHE A 360 1.10 -10.01 -8.75
N MET A 361 0.25 -9.23 -8.08
CA MET A 361 -0.07 -9.42 -6.66
C MET A 361 -1.15 -10.50 -6.53
N ALA A 362 -0.70 -11.74 -6.34
CA ALA A 362 -1.54 -12.94 -6.27
C ALA A 362 -1.39 -13.59 -4.89
N PRO A 363 -2.14 -13.13 -3.88
CA PRO A 363 -1.91 -13.46 -2.48
C PRO A 363 -1.96 -14.98 -2.21
N ASP A 364 -3.06 -15.62 -2.58
CA ASP A 364 -3.40 -17.02 -2.32
C ASP A 364 -3.38 -17.88 -3.60
N SER A 365 -3.66 -17.26 -4.74
CA SER A 365 -3.74 -17.88 -6.07
C SER A 365 -2.38 -18.00 -6.80
N TRP A 366 -1.26 -17.67 -6.14
CA TRP A 366 0.04 -17.54 -6.80
C TRP A 366 0.54 -18.83 -7.48
N LYS A 367 0.28 -20.04 -6.92
CA LYS A 367 0.70 -21.32 -7.53
C LYS A 367 0.01 -21.57 -8.88
N PRO A 368 -1.33 -21.59 -8.95
CA PRO A 368 -2.00 -21.76 -10.24
C PRO A 368 -1.74 -20.59 -11.19
N LEU A 369 -1.58 -19.35 -10.69
CA LEU A 369 -1.19 -18.21 -11.53
C LEU A 369 0.21 -18.35 -12.13
N TYR A 370 1.18 -18.83 -11.35
CA TYR A 370 2.52 -19.14 -11.86
C TYR A 370 2.44 -20.20 -12.98
N ALA A 371 1.69 -21.28 -12.75
CA ALA A 371 1.55 -22.36 -13.71
C ALA A 371 0.85 -21.90 -15.01
N SER A 372 -0.20 -21.11 -14.91
CA SER A 372 -0.93 -20.57 -16.08
C SER A 372 -0.09 -19.55 -16.84
N THR A 373 0.58 -18.63 -16.15
CA THR A 373 1.49 -17.64 -16.79
C THR A 373 2.60 -18.35 -17.54
N LEU A 374 3.19 -19.38 -16.96
CA LEU A 374 4.20 -20.21 -17.63
C LEU A 374 3.64 -20.89 -18.90
N ALA A 375 2.42 -21.43 -18.82
CA ALA A 375 1.75 -22.02 -19.98
C ALA A 375 1.44 -20.99 -21.08
N GLN A 376 1.00 -19.79 -20.69
CA GLN A 376 0.68 -18.68 -21.59
C GLN A 376 1.91 -18.12 -22.30
N VAL A 377 3.07 -18.11 -21.65
CA VAL A 377 4.33 -17.75 -22.32
C VAL A 377 4.77 -18.87 -23.28
N LYS A 378 4.64 -20.14 -22.86
CA LYS A 378 4.96 -21.29 -23.73
C LYS A 378 4.07 -21.38 -24.96
N SER A 379 2.80 -20.99 -24.85
CA SER A 379 1.85 -20.95 -25.99
C SER A 379 2.02 -19.72 -26.87
N GLY A 380 2.70 -18.67 -26.39
CA GLY A 380 2.84 -17.38 -27.07
C GLY A 380 1.70 -16.39 -26.82
N GLU A 381 0.72 -16.74 -25.97
CA GLU A 381 -0.34 -15.82 -25.53
C GLU A 381 0.25 -14.61 -24.77
N ILE A 382 1.32 -14.85 -23.99
CA ILE A 382 2.21 -13.80 -23.49
C ILE A 382 3.48 -13.84 -24.35
N PRO A 383 3.77 -12.79 -25.14
CA PRO A 383 4.99 -12.73 -25.92
C PRO A 383 6.23 -12.75 -25.02
N MET A 384 7.26 -13.51 -25.43
CA MET A 384 8.49 -13.62 -24.65
C MET A 384 9.19 -12.25 -24.46
N ALA A 385 9.09 -11.35 -25.45
CA ALA A 385 9.58 -9.98 -25.32
C ALA A 385 8.89 -9.18 -24.20
N ARG A 386 7.59 -9.39 -23.98
CA ARG A 386 6.84 -8.75 -22.89
C ARG A 386 7.26 -9.29 -21.53
N LEU A 387 7.49 -10.61 -21.43
CA LEU A 387 8.05 -11.21 -20.21
C LEU A 387 9.46 -10.66 -19.91
N ASP A 388 10.33 -10.59 -20.92
CA ASP A 388 11.68 -10.05 -20.74
C ASP A 388 11.68 -8.58 -20.32
N GLU A 389 10.78 -7.77 -20.86
CA GLU A 389 10.63 -6.38 -20.43
C GLU A 389 10.20 -6.28 -18.96
N ALA A 390 9.19 -7.04 -18.54
CA ALA A 390 8.74 -7.07 -17.14
C ALA A 390 9.85 -7.49 -16.19
N VAL A 391 10.55 -8.58 -16.51
CA VAL A 391 11.67 -9.09 -15.70
C VAL A 391 12.79 -8.06 -15.62
N ARG A 392 13.14 -7.39 -16.72
CA ARG A 392 14.17 -6.33 -16.72
C ARG A 392 13.82 -5.20 -15.74
N ARG A 393 12.58 -4.72 -15.74
CA ARG A 393 12.11 -3.65 -14.84
C ARG A 393 12.17 -4.07 -13.37
N ILE A 394 11.75 -5.30 -13.07
CA ILE A 394 11.81 -5.86 -11.71
C ILE A 394 13.26 -6.01 -11.24
N LEU A 395 14.13 -6.60 -12.07
CA LEU A 395 15.54 -6.79 -11.73
C LEU A 395 16.28 -5.46 -11.56
N ARG A 396 15.97 -4.45 -12.39
CA ARG A 396 16.50 -3.08 -12.24
C ARG A 396 16.19 -2.51 -10.86
N VAL A 397 14.93 -2.61 -10.43
CA VAL A 397 14.54 -2.14 -9.09
C VAL A 397 15.31 -2.91 -8.01
N LYS A 398 15.45 -4.24 -8.13
CA LYS A 398 16.23 -5.05 -7.17
C LYS A 398 17.71 -4.67 -7.11
N VAL A 399 18.30 -4.26 -8.22
CA VAL A 399 19.66 -3.70 -8.25
C VAL A 399 19.68 -2.37 -7.50
N LYS A 400 18.73 -1.47 -7.78
CA LYS A 400 18.67 -0.16 -7.15
C LYS A 400 18.42 -0.23 -5.64
N THR A 401 17.63 -1.18 -5.17
CA THR A 401 17.44 -1.42 -3.72
C THR A 401 18.64 -2.11 -3.06
N GLY A 402 19.64 -2.55 -3.83
CA GLY A 402 20.83 -3.19 -3.29
C GLY A 402 20.64 -4.64 -2.86
N LEU A 403 19.55 -5.30 -3.28
CA LEU A 403 19.21 -6.67 -2.85
C LEU A 403 20.22 -7.75 -3.26
N PHE A 404 21.07 -7.45 -4.25
CA PHE A 404 22.16 -8.34 -4.66
C PHE A 404 23.40 -8.24 -3.75
N ASN A 405 23.39 -7.35 -2.76
CA ASN A 405 24.37 -7.31 -1.68
C ASN A 405 23.77 -7.98 -0.43
N ASP A 406 24.48 -8.99 0.10
CA ASP A 406 24.03 -9.74 1.28
C ASP A 406 24.04 -8.89 2.57
N SER A 407 24.70 -7.73 2.57
CA SER A 407 24.78 -6.85 3.73
C SER A 407 23.44 -6.13 4.00
N ARG A 408 22.86 -6.38 5.18
CA ARG A 408 21.63 -5.72 5.67
C ARG A 408 21.89 -5.00 7.00
N PRO A 409 22.59 -3.85 6.99
CA PRO A 409 23.22 -3.28 8.17
C PRO A 409 22.26 -2.68 9.22
N VAL A 410 20.96 -2.56 8.90
CA VAL A 410 19.96 -2.02 9.84
C VAL A 410 18.92 -3.06 10.25
N GLU A 411 18.86 -4.22 9.58
CA GLU A 411 17.87 -5.24 9.90
C GLU A 411 18.09 -5.77 11.32
N GLY A 412 17.01 -5.89 12.09
CA GLY A 412 17.06 -6.31 13.49
C GLY A 412 17.43 -5.18 14.47
N HIS A 413 17.70 -3.96 14.00
CA HIS A 413 17.90 -2.80 14.89
C HIS A 413 16.55 -2.26 15.41
N LEU A 414 15.83 -3.11 16.16
CA LEU A 414 14.45 -2.86 16.56
C LEU A 414 14.29 -1.69 17.56
N ASN A 415 15.39 -1.13 18.08
CA ASN A 415 15.37 0.11 18.85
C ASN A 415 14.96 1.34 18.01
N GLU A 416 15.07 1.26 16.68
CA GLU A 416 14.60 2.30 15.76
C GLU A 416 13.07 2.22 15.54
N LEU A 417 12.47 1.04 15.73
CA LEU A 417 11.03 0.85 15.61
C LEU A 417 10.31 1.62 16.72
N GLY A 418 9.43 2.55 16.34
CA GLY A 418 8.71 3.35 17.32
C GLY A 418 9.61 4.30 18.09
N SER A 419 10.79 4.71 17.60
CA SER A 419 11.78 5.47 18.38
C SER A 419 11.21 6.78 18.98
N PRO A 420 11.76 7.30 20.10
CA PRO A 420 11.34 8.59 20.65
C PRO A 420 11.39 9.74 19.64
N ALA A 421 12.36 9.73 18.71
CA ALA A 421 12.48 10.72 17.65
C ALA A 421 11.34 10.60 16.63
N HIS A 422 11.00 9.38 16.19
CA HIS A 422 9.89 9.15 15.28
C HIS A 422 8.54 9.51 15.92
N ARG A 423 8.34 9.16 17.20
CA ARG A 423 7.13 9.58 17.94
C ARG A 423 7.05 11.09 18.14
N ALA A 424 8.18 11.78 18.33
CA ALA A 424 8.20 13.24 18.40
C ALA A 424 7.82 13.87 17.04
N LEU A 425 8.28 13.28 15.93
CA LEU A 425 7.87 13.64 14.57
C LEU A 425 6.38 13.39 14.34
N ALA A 426 5.85 12.23 14.74
CA ALA A 426 4.41 11.93 14.65
C ALA A 426 3.59 12.92 15.48
N ARG A 427 4.05 13.29 16.68
CA ARG A 427 3.42 14.32 17.52
C ARG A 427 3.47 15.70 16.88
N GLU A 428 4.53 16.03 16.13
CA GLU A 428 4.59 17.25 15.30
C GLU A 428 3.54 17.21 14.19
N ALA A 429 3.45 16.10 13.46
CA ALA A 429 2.48 15.89 12.40
C ALA A 429 1.05 16.01 12.93
N VAL A 430 0.73 15.38 14.06
CA VAL A 430 -0.57 15.51 14.74
C VAL A 430 -0.88 16.97 15.05
N ARG A 431 0.06 17.75 15.58
CA ARG A 431 -0.19 19.19 15.87
C ARG A 431 -0.49 19.98 14.60
N LYS A 432 0.23 19.73 13.51
CA LYS A 432 0.07 20.43 12.24
C LYS A 432 -1.17 19.97 11.46
N SER A 433 -1.70 18.77 11.73
CA SER A 433 -2.89 18.24 11.05
C SER A 433 -4.22 18.76 11.62
N LEU A 434 -4.25 19.36 12.81
CA LEU A 434 -5.49 19.82 13.44
C LEU A 434 -6.02 21.08 12.74
N VAL A 435 -7.28 21.03 12.30
CA VAL A 435 -7.99 22.19 11.73
C VAL A 435 -8.97 22.74 12.75
N LEU A 436 -8.76 23.98 13.20
CA LEU A 436 -9.68 24.66 14.12
C LEU A 436 -10.89 25.22 13.36
N LEU A 437 -11.99 24.46 13.36
CA LEU A 437 -13.21 24.85 12.64
C LEU A 437 -14.03 25.93 13.35
N LYS A 438 -14.07 25.90 14.69
CA LYS A 438 -14.86 26.83 15.53
C LYS A 438 -14.15 27.11 16.85
N ASN A 439 -14.10 28.39 17.27
CA ASN A 439 -13.58 28.81 18.57
C ASN A 439 -14.35 30.03 19.11
N GLU A 440 -15.64 29.85 19.37
CA GLU A 440 -16.52 30.92 19.86
C GLU A 440 -16.12 31.34 21.28
N GLY A 441 -16.10 32.65 21.55
CA GLY A 441 -15.70 33.18 22.86
C GLY A 441 -14.24 32.94 23.22
N SER A 442 -13.40 32.52 22.25
CA SER A 442 -11.99 32.20 22.47
C SER A 442 -11.76 31.19 23.60
N VAL A 443 -12.61 30.15 23.66
CA VAL A 443 -12.54 29.07 24.66
C VAL A 443 -11.20 28.32 24.59
N LEU A 444 -10.63 28.16 23.40
CA LEU A 444 -9.27 27.65 23.22
C LEU A 444 -8.26 28.81 23.12
N PRO A 445 -7.08 28.67 23.74
CA PRO A 445 -6.61 27.50 24.51
C PRO A 445 -7.23 27.40 25.92
N ILE A 446 -7.37 26.18 26.43
CA ILE A 446 -7.83 25.93 27.80
C ILE A 446 -6.85 26.57 28.80
N ARG A 447 -7.38 27.34 29.76
CA ARG A 447 -6.57 28.04 30.77
C ARG A 447 -5.87 27.07 31.74
N ALA A 448 -4.71 27.47 32.25
CA ALA A 448 -4.04 26.80 33.37
C ALA A 448 -4.95 26.75 34.62
N GLY A 449 -4.78 25.70 35.43
CA GLY A 449 -5.60 25.47 36.63
C GLY A 449 -7.07 25.14 36.37
N ALA A 450 -7.48 24.91 35.12
CA ALA A 450 -8.86 24.55 34.80
C ALA A 450 -9.23 23.16 35.34
N ARG A 451 -10.52 22.98 35.64
CA ARG A 451 -11.11 21.65 35.72
C ARG A 451 -11.59 21.28 34.32
N VAL A 452 -11.30 20.08 33.87
CA VAL A 452 -11.61 19.63 32.51
C VAL A 452 -12.31 18.29 32.61
N LEU A 453 -13.48 18.19 31.99
CA LEU A 453 -14.14 16.92 31.74
C LEU A 453 -13.82 16.50 30.32
N VAL A 454 -13.34 15.27 30.17
CA VAL A 454 -13.14 14.63 28.86
C VAL A 454 -14.19 13.53 28.74
N ALA A 455 -15.01 13.61 27.68
CA ALA A 455 -16.13 12.70 27.46
C ALA A 455 -16.04 11.98 26.12
N GLY A 456 -16.98 11.07 25.86
CA GLY A 456 -16.97 10.22 24.67
C GLY A 456 -15.83 9.21 24.69
N HIS A 457 -15.36 8.82 23.50
CA HIS A 457 -14.37 7.76 23.29
C HIS A 457 -12.92 8.28 23.34
N ALA A 458 -12.61 9.23 24.23
CA ALA A 458 -11.31 9.90 24.25
C ALA A 458 -10.13 9.01 24.69
N ASP A 459 -10.40 7.87 25.32
CA ASP A 459 -9.38 6.90 25.77
C ASP A 459 -9.31 5.67 24.85
N ASP A 460 -9.35 5.89 23.54
CA ASP A 460 -9.31 4.83 22.52
C ASP A 460 -8.26 5.16 21.45
N ILE A 461 -7.10 4.50 21.52
CA ILE A 461 -5.99 4.68 20.56
C ILE A 461 -6.33 4.01 19.22
N GLY A 462 -7.06 2.90 19.23
CA GLY A 462 -7.48 2.20 18.02
C GLY A 462 -8.37 3.09 17.16
N GLN A 463 -9.38 3.72 17.77
CA GLN A 463 -10.26 4.67 17.09
C GLN A 463 -9.49 5.91 16.58
N ALA A 464 -8.55 6.44 17.36
CA ALA A 464 -7.74 7.58 16.94
C ALA A 464 -6.79 7.25 15.78
N SER A 465 -6.41 5.98 15.62
CA SER A 465 -5.49 5.51 14.56
C SER A 465 -6.24 5.14 13.27
N GLY A 466 -7.44 4.57 13.39
CA GLY A 466 -8.28 4.21 12.24
C GLY A 466 -7.92 2.86 11.60
N GLY A 467 -8.33 2.69 10.33
CA GLY A 467 -8.00 1.52 9.52
C GLY A 467 -6.51 1.43 9.23
N TRP A 468 -6.09 0.28 8.70
CA TRP A 468 -4.68 -0.01 8.40
C TRP A 468 -3.74 0.09 9.61
N THR A 469 -4.22 -0.17 10.81
CA THR A 469 -3.40 -0.16 12.02
C THR A 469 -3.46 -1.52 12.69
N LEU A 470 -2.36 -2.27 12.65
CA LEU A 470 -2.17 -3.68 13.07
C LEU A 470 -3.04 -4.70 12.32
N THR A 471 -4.32 -4.39 12.14
CA THR A 471 -5.26 -5.15 11.32
C THR A 471 -5.82 -4.23 10.23
N TRP A 472 -6.33 -4.84 9.16
CA TRP A 472 -6.85 -4.11 8.01
C TRP A 472 -7.94 -3.10 8.38
N GLN A 473 -8.94 -3.52 9.16
CA GLN A 473 -10.06 -2.66 9.55
C GLN A 473 -9.78 -1.83 10.81
N GLY A 474 -8.79 -2.19 11.63
CA GLY A 474 -8.50 -1.56 12.92
C GLY A 474 -9.52 -1.89 14.04
N THR A 475 -10.68 -2.44 13.71
CA THR A 475 -11.70 -2.86 14.67
C THR A 475 -11.17 -3.93 15.63
N GLY A 476 -11.42 -3.75 16.92
CA GLY A 476 -11.01 -4.71 17.96
C GLY A 476 -9.61 -4.45 18.53
N ASN A 477 -8.88 -3.47 17.99
CA ASN A 477 -7.67 -2.97 18.63
C ASN A 477 -8.01 -2.33 19.99
N THR A 478 -7.13 -2.54 20.95
CA THR A 478 -7.21 -2.02 22.30
C THR A 478 -5.99 -1.14 22.60
N ASN A 479 -6.04 -0.30 23.62
CA ASN A 479 -4.88 0.52 24.01
C ASN A 479 -3.63 -0.31 24.33
N ALA A 480 -3.79 -1.57 24.75
CA ALA A 480 -2.68 -2.47 25.05
C ALA A 480 -1.88 -2.88 23.79
N ASP A 481 -2.50 -2.84 22.61
CA ASP A 481 -1.84 -3.10 21.34
C ASP A 481 -0.89 -1.95 20.93
N PHE A 482 -0.91 -0.83 21.65
CA PHE A 482 -0.09 0.37 21.40
C PHE A 482 0.85 0.66 22.59
N PRO A 483 1.89 -0.15 22.82
CA PRO A 483 2.71 -0.08 24.04
C PRO A 483 3.42 1.26 24.26
N ASN A 484 3.64 2.04 23.20
CA ASN A 484 4.24 3.38 23.24
C ASN A 484 3.24 4.50 22.88
N GLY A 485 1.96 4.16 22.75
CA GLY A 485 0.90 5.08 22.34
C GLY A 485 0.42 5.98 23.49
N GLN A 486 -0.20 7.10 23.13
CA GLN A 486 -0.86 8.00 24.07
C GLN A 486 -2.26 8.31 23.54
N SER A 487 -3.29 7.94 24.30
CA SER A 487 -4.67 8.32 23.98
C SER A 487 -4.87 9.83 24.16
N ILE A 488 -5.90 10.37 23.51
CA ILE A 488 -6.28 11.79 23.63
C ILE A 488 -6.56 12.13 25.11
N TRP A 489 -7.28 11.25 25.82
CA TRP A 489 -7.51 11.36 27.26
C TRP A 489 -6.21 11.49 28.05
N SER A 490 -5.27 10.54 27.86
CA SER A 490 -4.01 10.52 28.59
C SER A 490 -3.21 11.80 28.35
N GLY A 491 -3.15 12.27 27.09
CA GLY A 491 -2.47 13.52 26.72
C GLY A 491 -3.12 14.77 27.34
N ILE A 492 -4.45 14.86 27.34
CA ILE A 492 -5.17 15.97 28.00
C ILE A 492 -4.92 15.95 29.51
N ARG A 493 -5.03 14.79 30.15
CA ARG A 493 -4.80 14.64 31.59
C ARG A 493 -3.40 15.09 31.98
N GLU A 494 -2.38 14.67 31.22
CA GLU A 494 -0.99 15.07 31.44
C GLU A 494 -0.84 16.61 31.32
N ALA A 495 -1.31 17.20 30.23
CA ALA A 495 -1.19 18.64 29.98
C ALA A 495 -1.95 19.49 31.02
N VAL A 496 -3.17 19.11 31.38
CA VAL A 496 -3.98 19.82 32.39
C VAL A 496 -3.34 19.72 33.78
N THR A 497 -2.83 18.55 34.16
CA THR A 497 -2.14 18.35 35.44
C THR A 497 -0.86 19.18 35.51
N ALA A 498 -0.07 19.20 34.43
CA ALA A 498 1.13 20.03 34.33
C ALA A 498 0.82 21.53 34.44
N GLY A 499 -0.36 21.96 33.96
CA GLY A 499 -0.89 23.32 34.13
C GLY A 499 -1.54 23.59 35.49
N GLY A 500 -1.44 22.69 36.48
CA GLY A 500 -2.01 22.84 37.82
C GLY A 500 -3.53 22.63 37.90
N GLY A 501 -4.15 22.09 36.84
CA GLY A 501 -5.57 21.78 36.77
C GLY A 501 -5.93 20.36 37.18
N GLN A 502 -7.17 19.96 36.91
CA GLN A 502 -7.66 18.59 37.12
C GLN A 502 -8.47 18.14 35.92
N ALA A 503 -8.17 16.95 35.38
CA ALA A 503 -8.96 16.35 34.32
C ALA A 503 -9.68 15.09 34.83
N THR A 504 -10.92 14.87 34.40
CA THR A 504 -11.70 13.66 34.68
C THR A 504 -12.22 13.07 33.37
N LEU A 505 -12.11 11.75 33.22
CA LEU A 505 -12.70 11.01 32.11
C LEU A 505 -14.10 10.54 32.50
N SER A 506 -15.08 10.79 31.63
CA SER A 506 -16.44 10.28 31.79
C SER A 506 -17.09 10.10 30.42
N ALA A 507 -17.18 8.85 29.95
CA ALA A 507 -17.64 8.56 28.59
C ALA A 507 -19.05 9.10 28.32
N ASP A 508 -19.95 9.05 29.31
CA ASP A 508 -21.32 9.56 29.23
C ASP A 508 -21.46 11.07 29.54
N GLY A 509 -20.34 11.74 29.85
CA GLY A 509 -20.31 13.15 30.20
C GLY A 509 -20.82 13.47 31.61
N SER A 510 -21.01 12.47 32.47
CA SER A 510 -21.38 12.69 33.87
C SER A 510 -20.24 13.34 34.67
N PHE A 511 -20.59 14.26 35.58
CA PHE A 511 -19.64 14.90 36.49
C PHE A 511 -20.27 15.19 37.86
N THR A 512 -19.45 15.21 38.90
CA THR A 512 -19.87 15.55 40.27
C THR A 512 -19.57 17.00 40.64
N GLN A 513 -18.59 17.62 39.98
CA GLN A 513 -18.24 19.03 40.11
C GLN A 513 -18.20 19.66 38.73
N LYS A 514 -18.74 20.87 38.58
CA LYS A 514 -18.81 21.57 37.30
C LYS A 514 -17.40 21.74 36.72
N PRO A 515 -17.13 21.23 35.50
CA PRO A 515 -15.86 21.44 34.80
C PRO A 515 -15.61 22.93 34.51
#